data_AF-A0A8S1YAL4-F1
#
_entry.id   AF-A0A8S1YAL4-F1
#
_cell.length_a   1.000
_cell.length_b   1.000
_cell.length_c   1.000
_cell.angle_alpha   90.00
_cell.angle_beta   90.00
_cell.angle_gamma   90.00
#
_symmetry.space_group_name_H-M   'P 1'
#
loop_
_entity.id
_entity.type
_entity.pdbx_description
1 polymer ?
#
loop_
_entity_poly.entity_id
_entity_poly.type
_entity_poly.pdbx_seq_one_letter_code
_entity_poly.pdbx_strand_id
1 'polypeptide(L)'
;MIKLLIVIVILNITLSAPILRQQVLASKKAKKEPILDWKSASEYSNNPTYTQVVEVAKKNSSQQCKLGKTVKLKKVLKVAKQLVQGMLWNLQVEFSDNSTKVLKVYEDLDGSFEFDSCKDTI
;
A
#
# COMPACT_ATOMS: atom_id res chain seq x y z
N MET A 1 -64.61 10.19 54.09
CA MET A 1 -65.33 10.06 52.80
C MET A 1 -64.53 10.76 51.72
N ILE A 2 -64.55 10.20 50.51
CA ILE A 2 -63.99 10.68 49.23
C ILE A 2 -62.54 10.25 48.93
N LYS A 3 -62.46 9.22 48.08
CA LYS A 3 -61.36 8.89 47.15
C LYS A 3 -61.27 9.98 46.08
N LEU A 4 -60.06 10.38 45.67
CA LEU A 4 -59.69 10.41 44.24
C LEU A 4 -58.19 10.65 44.06
N LEU A 5 -57.55 9.74 43.30
CA LEU A 5 -56.21 9.89 42.72
C LEU A 5 -56.22 11.01 41.68
N ILE A 6 -55.14 11.79 41.60
CA ILE A 6 -54.58 12.28 40.33
C ILE A 6 -53.05 12.21 40.40
N VAL A 7 -52.49 11.32 39.57
CA VAL A 7 -51.08 11.24 39.17
C VAL A 7 -50.85 12.26 38.06
N ILE A 8 -49.79 13.07 38.10
CA ILE A 8 -49.10 13.59 36.90
C ILE A 8 -47.63 13.96 37.25
N VAL A 9 -46.73 13.13 36.73
CA VAL A 9 -45.46 13.41 36.03
C VAL A 9 -44.59 14.55 36.56
N ILE A 10 -43.53 14.20 37.30
CA ILE A 10 -42.38 15.10 37.51
C ILE A 10 -41.47 15.01 36.29
N LEU A 11 -41.41 16.12 35.57
CA LEU A 11 -40.52 16.43 34.46
C LEU A 11 -39.05 16.46 34.97
N ASN A 12 -38.29 15.39 34.75
CA ASN A 12 -36.83 15.43 34.98
C ASN A 12 -36.12 15.85 33.69
N ILE A 13 -35.78 17.15 33.62
CA ILE A 13 -34.83 17.68 32.64
C ILE A 13 -33.43 17.46 33.22
N THR A 14 -32.70 16.46 32.72
CA THR A 14 -31.24 16.41 32.87
C THR A 14 -30.62 16.75 31.52
N LEU A 15 -30.34 18.03 31.35
CA LEU A 15 -29.53 18.58 30.27
C LEU A 15 -28.07 18.17 30.53
N SER A 16 -27.64 17.06 29.96
CA SER A 16 -26.23 16.71 29.84
C SER A 16 -25.97 16.15 28.44
N ALA A 17 -25.73 17.05 27.49
CA ALA A 17 -25.22 16.67 26.19
C ALA A 17 -23.69 16.82 26.18
N PRO A 18 -22.92 15.72 26.18
CA PRO A 18 -21.58 15.71 25.61
C PRO A 18 -21.66 14.94 24.28
N ILE A 19 -22.37 15.48 23.29
CA ILE A 19 -22.39 14.91 21.94
C ILE A 19 -21.57 15.82 21.02
N LEU A 20 -20.25 15.78 21.18
CA LEU A 20 -19.31 16.19 20.13
C LEU A 20 -17.97 15.46 20.27
N ARG A 21 -18.00 14.13 20.43
CA ARG A 21 -16.78 13.28 20.39
C ARG A 21 -16.87 12.08 19.46
N GLN A 22 -17.88 12.01 18.61
CA GLN A 22 -17.95 11.10 17.48
C GLN A 22 -18.04 12.01 16.26
N GLN A 23 -16.99 12.24 15.47
CA GLN A 23 -16.82 11.47 14.22
C GLN A 23 -15.47 11.74 13.52
N VAL A 24 -14.40 12.15 14.22
CA VAL A 24 -13.03 12.07 13.67
C VAL A 24 -12.44 10.66 13.90
N LEU A 25 -13.28 9.64 13.83
CA LEU A 25 -12.90 8.32 13.35
C LEU A 25 -13.44 8.27 11.92
N ALA A 26 -12.89 9.14 11.07
CA ALA A 26 -13.01 8.99 9.64
C ALA A 26 -12.59 7.54 9.36
N SER A 27 -13.56 6.75 8.90
CA SER A 27 -13.36 5.36 8.59
C SER A 27 -12.08 5.23 7.77
N LYS A 28 -11.04 4.60 8.33
CA LYS A 28 -10.06 3.90 7.51
C LYS A 28 -10.82 2.75 6.84
N LYS A 29 -11.66 3.07 5.86
CA LYS A 29 -12.10 2.08 4.87
C LYS A 29 -10.80 1.54 4.32
N ALA A 30 -10.53 0.26 4.57
CA ALA A 30 -9.41 -0.42 3.96
C ALA A 30 -9.55 -0.20 2.45
N LYS A 31 -8.70 0.68 1.90
CA LYS A 31 -8.63 0.93 0.46
C LYS A 31 -8.18 -0.40 -0.12
N LYS A 32 -9.11 -1.16 -0.70
CA LYS A 32 -8.82 -2.42 -1.37
C LYS A 32 -7.68 -2.14 -2.33
N GLU A 33 -6.55 -2.82 -2.16
CA GLU A 33 -5.39 -2.59 -3.02
C GLU A 33 -5.84 -2.80 -4.47
N PRO A 34 -5.48 -1.89 -5.39
CA PRO A 34 -5.87 -2.03 -6.79
C PRO A 34 -5.30 -3.33 -7.35
N ILE A 35 -6.08 -3.99 -8.19
CA ILE A 35 -5.68 -5.24 -8.84
C ILE A 35 -4.51 -4.91 -9.78
N LEU A 36 -3.36 -5.53 -9.53
CA LEU A 36 -2.17 -5.37 -10.36
C LEU A 36 -2.30 -6.18 -11.65
N ASP A 37 -2.23 -5.51 -12.81
CA ASP A 37 -2.15 -6.17 -14.11
C ASP A 37 -0.70 -6.58 -14.41
N TRP A 38 -0.36 -7.81 -14.05
CA TRP A 38 0.98 -8.37 -14.24
C TRP A 38 1.21 -8.79 -15.69
N LYS A 39 2.27 -8.26 -16.29
CA LYS A 39 2.75 -8.57 -17.63
C LYS A 39 4.15 -9.20 -17.58
N SER A 40 4.54 -9.89 -18.65
CA SER A 40 5.89 -10.47 -18.74
C SER A 40 6.93 -9.35 -18.78
N ALA A 41 8.07 -9.54 -18.12
CA ALA A 41 9.19 -8.59 -18.19
C ALA A 41 9.67 -8.35 -19.63
N SER A 42 9.53 -9.35 -20.51
CA SER A 42 9.90 -9.24 -21.92
C SER A 42 9.09 -8.19 -22.69
N GLU A 43 7.86 -7.89 -22.26
CA GLU A 43 7.02 -6.85 -22.89
C GLU A 43 7.61 -5.44 -22.73
N TYR A 44 8.55 -5.26 -21.79
CA TYR A 44 9.18 -3.98 -21.49
C TYR A 44 10.62 -3.88 -22.00
N SER A 45 11.14 -4.87 -22.74
CA SER A 45 12.56 -4.93 -23.12
C SER A 45 13.07 -3.71 -23.90
N ASN A 46 12.18 -3.03 -24.62
CA ASN A 46 12.51 -1.86 -25.45
C ASN A 46 12.12 -0.53 -24.77
N ASN A 47 11.74 -0.56 -23.49
CA ASN A 47 11.32 0.62 -22.75
C ASN A 47 12.50 1.21 -21.95
N PRO A 48 12.96 2.44 -22.24
CA PRO A 48 14.11 3.04 -21.56
C PRO A 48 13.85 3.34 -20.07
N THR A 49 12.63 3.73 -19.71
CA THR A 49 12.20 3.89 -18.31
C THR A 49 12.33 2.58 -17.55
N TYR A 50 11.89 1.47 -18.15
CA TYR A 50 12.00 0.15 -17.53
C TYR A 50 13.46 -0.22 -17.21
N THR A 51 14.40 0.10 -18.09
CA THR A 51 15.83 -0.12 -17.83
C THR A 51 16.29 0.61 -16.56
N GLN A 52 15.92 1.88 -16.40
CA GLN A 52 16.28 2.69 -15.23
C GLN A 52 15.64 2.15 -13.94
N VAL A 53 14.37 1.74 -14.02
CA VAL A 53 13.66 1.09 -12.90
C VAL A 53 14.40 -0.18 -12.46
N VAL A 54 14.84 -1.02 -13.40
CA VAL A 54 15.60 -2.24 -13.10
C VAL A 54 16.97 -1.95 -12.50
N GLU A 55 17.64 -0.88 -12.93
CA GLU A 55 18.91 -0.45 -12.34
C GLU A 55 18.76 0.00 -10.89
N VAL A 56 17.75 0.82 -10.59
CA VAL A 56 17.42 1.25 -9.22
C VAL A 56 17.08 0.03 -8.35
N ALA A 57 16.29 -0.91 -8.86
CA ALA A 57 15.97 -2.14 -8.17
C ALA A 57 17.22 -2.98 -7.87
N LYS A 58 18.09 -3.19 -8.87
CA LYS A 58 19.35 -3.94 -8.71
C LYS A 58 20.25 -3.30 -7.66
N LYS A 59 20.47 -1.98 -7.75
CA LYS A 59 21.35 -1.22 -6.86
C LYS A 59 20.93 -1.31 -5.39
N ASN A 60 19.62 -1.25 -5.12
CA ASN A 60 19.10 -1.13 -3.75
C ASN A 60 18.63 -2.47 -3.15
N SER A 61 18.32 -3.48 -3.97
CA SER A 61 17.70 -4.74 -3.52
C SER A 61 18.47 -5.46 -2.41
N SER A 62 19.81 -5.53 -2.48
CA SER A 62 20.61 -6.24 -1.47
C SER A 62 20.39 -5.69 -0.06
N GLN A 63 20.46 -4.36 0.09
CA GLN A 63 20.26 -3.69 1.37
C GLN A 63 18.78 -3.69 1.78
N GLN A 64 17.88 -3.30 0.87
CA GLN A 64 16.46 -3.09 1.19
C GLN A 64 15.70 -4.39 1.44
N CYS A 65 16.11 -5.49 0.79
CA CYS A 65 15.54 -6.82 1.03
C CYS A 65 16.27 -7.61 2.14
N LYS A 66 17.28 -7.02 2.80
CA LYS A 66 18.11 -7.67 3.83
C LYS A 66 18.71 -9.01 3.36
N LEU A 67 19.23 -9.02 2.14
CA LEU A 67 19.76 -10.24 1.53
C LEU A 67 21.16 -10.57 2.06
N GLY A 68 21.54 -11.84 1.97
CA GLY A 68 22.93 -12.24 2.17
C GLY A 68 23.85 -11.54 1.15
N LYS A 69 25.10 -11.28 1.54
CA LYS A 69 26.09 -10.54 0.71
C LYS A 69 26.32 -11.14 -0.68
N THR A 70 26.09 -12.44 -0.84
CA THR A 70 26.28 -13.18 -2.09
C THR A 70 25.02 -13.24 -2.95
N VAL A 71 23.86 -12.90 -2.39
CA VAL A 71 22.57 -12.99 -3.09
C VAL A 71 22.37 -11.75 -3.95
N LYS A 72 22.17 -11.97 -5.25
CA LYS A 72 22.01 -10.91 -6.26
C LYS A 72 20.73 -11.10 -7.05
N LEU A 73 20.15 -9.99 -7.53
CA LEU A 73 18.99 -10.03 -8.42
C LEU A 73 19.42 -10.72 -9.74
N LYS A 74 18.80 -11.86 -10.04
CA LYS A 74 19.13 -12.71 -11.19
C LYS A 74 18.33 -12.31 -12.42
N LYS A 75 17.00 -12.20 -12.30
CA LYS A 75 16.12 -11.77 -13.39
C LYS A 75 14.81 -11.15 -12.88
N VAL A 76 14.20 -10.31 -13.68
CA VAL A 76 12.82 -9.85 -13.51
C VAL A 76 11.90 -10.81 -14.26
N LEU A 77 10.87 -11.31 -13.59
CA LEU A 77 9.90 -12.28 -14.13
C LEU A 77 8.69 -11.56 -14.70
N LYS A 78 8.07 -10.71 -13.89
CA LYS A 78 6.83 -10.00 -14.22
C LYS A 78 6.89 -8.56 -13.73
N VAL A 79 6.14 -7.72 -14.42
CA VAL A 79 6.04 -6.28 -14.15
C VAL A 79 4.57 -5.90 -14.08
N ALA A 80 4.18 -5.17 -13.05
CA ALA A 80 2.89 -4.50 -12.98
C ALA A 80 3.08 -3.03 -12.67
N LYS A 81 2.37 -2.18 -13.40
CA LYS A 81 2.38 -0.73 -13.20
C LYS A 81 1.13 -0.29 -12.47
N GLN A 82 1.27 0.65 -11.55
CA GLN A 82 0.16 1.23 -10.83
C GLN A 82 0.29 2.75 -10.83
N LEU A 83 -0.71 3.42 -11.42
CA LEU A 83 -0.79 4.87 -11.37
C LEU A 83 -1.11 5.34 -9.95
N VAL A 84 -0.31 6.26 -9.45
CA VAL A 84 -0.47 6.92 -8.14
C VAL A 84 -0.25 8.44 -8.35
N GLN A 85 0.33 9.17 -7.40
CA GLN A 85 0.83 10.54 -7.65
C GLN A 85 2.17 10.51 -8.42
N GLY A 86 2.24 9.67 -9.45
CA GLY A 86 3.46 9.17 -10.09
C GLY A 86 3.19 7.77 -10.64
N MET A 87 4.22 6.96 -10.84
CA MET A 87 4.08 5.58 -11.28
C MET A 87 4.79 4.63 -10.31
N LEU A 88 4.04 3.67 -9.75
CA LEU A 88 4.63 2.61 -8.94
C LEU A 88 4.85 1.36 -9.80
N TRP A 89 6.11 1.02 -10.00
CA TRP A 89 6.55 -0.17 -10.71
C TRP A 89 6.71 -1.32 -9.73
N ASN A 90 5.90 -2.37 -9.90
CA ASN A 90 6.00 -3.60 -9.13
C ASN A 90 6.75 -4.63 -9.99
N LEU A 91 7.89 -5.08 -9.51
CA LEU A 91 8.77 -6.03 -10.18
C LEU A 91 8.79 -7.34 -9.40
N GLN A 92 8.21 -8.40 -9.96
CA GLN A 92 8.43 -9.74 -9.42
C GLN A 92 9.79 -10.23 -9.94
N VAL A 93 10.72 -10.52 -9.05
CA VAL A 93 12.11 -10.85 -9.39
C VAL A 93 12.53 -12.17 -8.77
N GLU A 94 13.42 -12.88 -9.45
CA GLU A 94 14.14 -14.05 -8.94
C GLU A 94 15.55 -13.60 -8.53
N PHE A 95 15.98 -14.00 -7.35
CA PHE A 95 17.35 -13.83 -6.86
C PHE A 95 18.21 -15.06 -7.16
N SER A 96 19.53 -14.95 -6.98
CA SER A 96 20.48 -16.02 -7.24
C SER A 96 20.34 -17.23 -6.32
N ASP A 97 19.69 -17.09 -5.17
CA ASP A 97 19.31 -18.17 -4.26
C ASP A 97 17.94 -18.80 -4.62
N ASN A 98 17.39 -18.44 -5.79
CA ASN A 98 16.07 -18.82 -6.30
C ASN A 98 14.89 -18.31 -5.46
N SER A 99 15.13 -17.43 -4.48
CA SER A 99 14.02 -16.73 -3.80
C SER A 99 13.33 -15.77 -4.77
N THR A 100 12.01 -15.63 -4.62
CA THR A 100 11.20 -14.72 -5.44
C THR A 100 10.55 -13.66 -4.56
N LYS A 101 10.77 -12.39 -4.90
CA LYS A 101 10.21 -11.24 -4.17
C LYS A 101 9.58 -10.25 -5.14
N VAL A 102 8.73 -9.37 -4.61
CA VAL A 102 8.22 -8.20 -5.28
C VAL A 102 9.00 -6.97 -4.81
N LEU A 103 9.75 -6.36 -5.73
CA LEU A 103 10.40 -5.07 -5.52
C LEU A 103 9.48 -3.97 -6.04
N LYS A 104 9.40 -2.86 -5.33
CA LYS A 104 8.69 -1.67 -5.77
C LYS A 104 9.66 -0.54 -6.01
N VAL A 105 9.54 0.09 -7.17
CA VAL A 105 10.28 1.29 -7.54
C VAL A 105 9.26 2.34 -7.91
N TYR A 106 9.36 3.49 -7.27
CA TYR A 106 8.51 4.64 -7.54
C TYR A 106 9.20 5.56 -8.55
N GLU A 107 8.46 5.96 -9.57
CA GLU A 107 8.82 7.00 -10.54
C GLU A 107 7.96 8.23 -10.22
N ASP A 108 8.62 9.33 -9.86
CA ASP A 108 7.96 10.59 -9.58
C ASP A 108 7.57 11.31 -10.89
N LEU A 109 6.74 12.35 -10.80
CA LEU A 109 6.27 13.14 -11.93
C LEU A 109 7.40 13.92 -12.61
N ASP A 110 8.50 14.17 -11.91
CA ASP A 110 9.72 14.78 -12.47
C ASP A 110 10.65 13.78 -13.20
N GLY A 111 10.29 12.50 -13.20
CA GLY A 111 11.08 11.42 -13.82
C GLY A 111 12.21 10.89 -12.95
N SER A 112 12.30 11.27 -11.68
CA SER A 112 13.21 10.66 -10.71
C SER A 112 12.70 9.29 -10.22
N PHE A 113 13.61 8.41 -9.81
CA PHE A 113 13.30 7.05 -9.37
C PHE A 113 13.79 6.78 -7.96
N GLU A 114 12.94 6.18 -7.15
CA GLU A 114 13.25 5.78 -5.78
C GLU A 114 12.86 4.32 -5.54
N PHE A 115 13.69 3.59 -4.79
CA PHE A 115 13.33 2.25 -4.33
C PHE A 115 12.31 2.38 -3.19
N ASP A 116 11.09 1.88 -3.39
CA ASP A 116 10.00 1.99 -2.41
C ASP A 116 10.04 0.85 -1.39
N SER A 117 9.96 -0.40 -1.85
CA SER A 117 9.83 -1.53 -0.92
C SER A 117 10.25 -2.87 -1.50
N CYS A 118 10.51 -3.82 -0.60
CA CYS A 118 10.78 -5.21 -0.92
C CYS A 118 9.83 -6.11 -0.11
N LYS A 119 9.07 -6.97 -0.78
CA LYS A 119 8.09 -7.87 -0.15
C LYS A 119 8.26 -9.29 -0.67
N ASP A 120 8.03 -10.28 0.18
CA ASP A 120 7.93 -11.67 -0.26
C ASP A 120 6.71 -11.87 -1.17
N THR A 121 6.83 -12.78 -2.13
CA THR A 121 5.67 -13.21 -2.91
C THR A 121 4.85 -14.16 -2.02
N ILE A 122 3.57 -13.84 -1.79
CA ILE A 122 2.62 -14.71 -1.07
C ILE A 122 2.27 -15.91 -1.94
#